data_AF-W7P4S7-F1
#
_entry.id   AF-W7P4S7-F1
#
_cell.length_a   1.000
_cell.length_b   1.000
_cell.length_c   1.000
_cell.angle_alpha   90.00
_cell.angle_beta   90.00
_cell.angle_gamma   90.00
#
_symmetry.space_group_name_H-M   'P 1'
#
loop_
_entity.id
_entity.type
_entity.pdbx_description
1 polymer ?
#
loop_
_entity_poly.entity_id
_entity_poly.type
_entity_poly.pdbx_seq_one_letter_code
_entity_poly.pdbx_strand_id
1 'polypeptide(L)'
;MRIPRIYHPELITAGREIALSDDAANHVGRVLRMGAGQAIQLFDGSNQVFDAEITRSDKKSVHVNVLRGEVDDRESPLHIHLGQVMSRGEKMEFTIQKSIELGVSLITPLFSERCGVKLDAERLNKKIQQWQKIAIAACEQSGRNRIPEIRPAMDLEEWCAEEDSGLKLNLHPRASASINTLPLPVERVRLLIGPEGGLSADEIAMTARYQFTDILLGPRVLRTETTALTAITALQVRFGDLG
;
A
#
# COMPACT_ATOMS: atom_id res chain seq x y z
N MET A 1 15.81 -12.36 -19.12
CA MET A 1 14.83 -11.29 -18.87
C MET A 1 13.83 -11.83 -17.85
N ARG A 2 13.51 -11.09 -16.78
CA ARG A 2 12.58 -11.59 -15.74
C ARG A 2 11.17 -11.73 -16.34
N ILE A 3 10.46 -12.81 -16.02
CA ILE A 3 9.06 -12.99 -16.43
C ILE A 3 8.23 -11.86 -15.79
N PRO A 4 7.48 -11.05 -16.58
CA PRO A 4 6.71 -9.94 -16.04
C PRO A 4 5.53 -10.45 -15.24
N ARG A 5 5.24 -9.74 -14.15
CA ARG A 5 4.11 -10.02 -13.26
C ARG A 5 2.97 -9.06 -13.57
N ILE A 6 1.77 -9.60 -13.74
CA ILE A 6 0.60 -8.84 -14.19
C ILE A 6 -0.59 -9.16 -13.28
N TYR A 7 -1.23 -8.12 -12.76
CA TYR A 7 -2.43 -8.29 -11.96
C TYR A 7 -3.68 -8.56 -12.82
N HIS A 8 -4.53 -9.49 -12.37
CA HIS A 8 -5.88 -9.69 -12.93
C HIS A 8 -6.95 -9.38 -11.87
N PRO A 9 -7.96 -8.55 -12.18
CA PRO A 9 -8.97 -8.15 -11.19
C PRO A 9 -9.98 -9.24 -10.80
N GLU A 10 -10.03 -10.34 -11.53
CA GLU A 10 -10.92 -11.48 -11.26
C GLU A 10 -10.11 -12.70 -10.79
N LEU A 11 -10.76 -13.58 -10.01
CA LEU A 11 -10.13 -14.80 -9.53
C LEU A 11 -9.74 -15.71 -10.69
N ILE A 12 -8.49 -16.16 -10.69
CA ILE A 12 -7.94 -16.98 -11.77
C ILE A 12 -8.14 -18.47 -11.47
N THR A 13 -8.53 -19.23 -12.49
CA THR A 13 -8.57 -20.69 -12.44
C THR A 13 -7.56 -21.27 -13.43
N ALA A 14 -6.68 -22.16 -12.97
CA ALA A 14 -5.71 -22.84 -13.83
C ALA A 14 -6.38 -23.73 -14.89
N GLY A 15 -5.69 -23.93 -16.01
CA GLY A 15 -6.16 -24.73 -17.15
C GLY A 15 -7.21 -24.04 -18.03
N ARG A 16 -7.37 -22.72 -17.90
CA ARG A 16 -8.30 -21.93 -18.72
C ARG A 16 -7.56 -20.85 -19.50
N GLU A 17 -8.09 -20.55 -20.68
CA GLU A 17 -7.73 -19.33 -21.40
C GLU A 17 -8.56 -18.16 -20.85
N ILE A 18 -7.91 -17.03 -20.58
CA ILE A 18 -8.55 -15.80 -20.11
C ILE A 18 -8.09 -14.61 -20.94
N ALA A 19 -8.94 -13.58 -21.02
CA ALA A 19 -8.56 -12.28 -21.55
C ALA A 19 -7.98 -11.42 -20.42
N LEU A 20 -6.85 -10.75 -20.67
CA LEU A 20 -6.32 -9.76 -19.73
C LEU A 20 -7.25 -8.53 -19.68
N SER A 21 -7.26 -7.83 -18.55
CA SER A 21 -7.97 -6.55 -18.41
C SER A 21 -7.40 -5.50 -19.37
N ASP A 22 -8.15 -4.44 -19.68
CA ASP A 22 -7.67 -3.39 -20.59
C ASP A 22 -6.33 -2.77 -20.17
N ASP A 23 -6.15 -2.52 -18.86
CA ASP A 23 -4.89 -1.99 -18.33
C ASP A 23 -3.74 -3.02 -18.50
N ALA A 24 -3.98 -4.29 -18.20
CA ALA A 24 -3.01 -5.37 -18.34
C ALA A 24 -2.66 -5.65 -19.82
N ALA A 25 -3.65 -5.67 -20.71
CA ALA A 25 -3.46 -5.85 -22.15
C ALA A 25 -2.64 -4.69 -22.75
N ASN A 26 -2.90 -3.46 -22.33
CA ASN A 26 -2.09 -2.30 -22.72
C ASN A 26 -0.64 -2.43 -22.21
N HIS A 27 -0.45 -2.84 -20.96
CA HIS A 27 0.88 -3.05 -20.39
C HIS A 27 1.65 -4.13 -21.16
N VAL A 28 1.08 -5.33 -21.32
CA VAL A 28 1.72 -6.47 -21.98
C VAL A 28 1.94 -6.23 -23.48
N GLY A 29 0.89 -5.84 -24.21
CA GLY A 29 0.92 -5.74 -25.66
C GLY A 29 1.59 -4.46 -26.18
N ARG A 30 1.37 -3.30 -25.53
CA ARG A 30 1.85 -2.00 -26.05
C ARG A 30 3.15 -1.54 -25.38
N VAL A 31 3.26 -1.68 -24.06
CA VAL A 31 4.43 -1.20 -23.30
C VAL A 31 5.56 -2.23 -23.36
N LEU A 32 5.28 -3.49 -22.98
CA LEU A 32 6.26 -4.58 -23.01
C LEU A 32 6.45 -5.19 -24.41
N ARG A 33 5.50 -4.95 -25.32
CA ARG A 33 5.50 -5.44 -26.72
C ARG A 33 5.62 -6.96 -26.82
N MET A 34 4.95 -7.66 -25.92
CA MET A 34 4.95 -9.12 -25.88
C MET A 34 3.93 -9.72 -26.84
N GLY A 35 4.27 -10.89 -27.37
CA GLY A 35 3.49 -11.66 -28.33
C GLY A 35 3.27 -13.11 -27.90
N ALA A 36 2.60 -13.86 -28.76
CA ALA A 36 2.25 -15.26 -28.50
C ALA A 36 3.48 -16.14 -28.21
N GLY A 37 3.33 -17.11 -27.31
CA GLY A 37 4.38 -18.01 -26.84
C GLY A 37 5.28 -17.43 -25.75
N GLN A 38 5.10 -16.17 -25.36
CA GLN A 38 5.88 -15.58 -24.25
C GLN A 38 5.18 -15.79 -22.90
N ALA A 39 5.98 -16.12 -21.88
CA ALA A 39 5.50 -16.35 -20.53
C ALA A 39 5.26 -15.04 -19.77
N ILE A 40 4.20 -15.03 -18.98
CA ILE A 40 3.90 -14.02 -17.96
C ILE A 40 3.51 -14.74 -16.66
N GLN A 41 3.61 -14.05 -15.53
CA GLN A 41 3.09 -14.53 -14.26
C GLN A 41 1.90 -13.66 -13.84
N LEU A 42 0.74 -14.29 -13.63
CA LEU A 42 -0.45 -13.61 -13.16
C LEU A 42 -0.60 -13.74 -11.65
N PHE A 43 -1.32 -12.80 -11.05
CA PHE A 43 -1.82 -12.90 -9.68
C PHE A 43 -3.12 -12.09 -9.57
N ASP A 44 -4.01 -12.50 -8.67
CA ASP A 44 -5.38 -11.97 -8.55
C ASP A 44 -5.70 -11.39 -7.17
N GLY A 45 -4.70 -11.27 -6.29
CA GLY A 45 -4.89 -10.81 -4.91
C GLY A 45 -5.19 -11.94 -3.91
N SER A 46 -5.40 -13.18 -4.36
CA SER A 46 -5.66 -14.34 -3.50
C SER A 46 -4.43 -14.91 -2.78
N ASN A 47 -3.26 -14.27 -2.97
CA ASN A 47 -1.94 -14.76 -2.56
C ASN A 47 -1.42 -15.96 -3.36
N GLN A 48 -1.99 -16.19 -4.53
CA GLN A 48 -1.51 -17.16 -5.49
C GLN A 48 -0.85 -16.47 -6.68
N VAL A 49 0.10 -17.17 -7.28
CA VAL A 49 0.68 -16.84 -8.58
C VAL A 49 0.29 -17.89 -9.59
N PHE A 50 0.10 -17.47 -10.84
CA PHE A 50 -0.26 -18.35 -11.93
C PHE A 50 0.70 -18.18 -13.08
N ASP A 51 1.39 -19.26 -13.46
CA ASP A 51 2.19 -19.28 -14.67
C ASP A 51 1.24 -19.26 -15.87
N ALA A 52 1.45 -18.33 -16.81
CA ALA A 52 0.62 -18.20 -17.99
C ALA A 52 1.46 -17.94 -19.25
N GLU A 53 0.93 -18.39 -20.39
CA GLU A 53 1.55 -18.15 -21.70
C GLU A 53 0.60 -17.32 -22.57
N ILE A 54 1.13 -16.29 -23.23
CA ILE A 54 0.34 -15.49 -24.16
C ILE A 54 -0.04 -16.36 -25.36
N THR A 55 -1.34 -16.52 -25.61
CA THR A 55 -1.85 -17.25 -26.77
C THR A 55 -2.10 -16.30 -27.93
N ARG A 56 -2.57 -15.08 -27.66
CA ARG A 56 -2.86 -14.04 -28.68
C ARG A 56 -2.57 -12.65 -28.12
N SER A 57 -2.01 -11.77 -28.95
CA SER A 57 -1.74 -10.37 -28.62
C SER A 57 -2.13 -9.51 -29.82
N ASP A 58 -3.30 -8.86 -29.71
CA ASP A 58 -3.85 -7.94 -30.70
C ASP A 58 -3.73 -6.50 -30.19
N LYS A 59 -4.07 -5.51 -31.03
CA LYS A 59 -3.96 -4.07 -30.67
C LYS A 59 -4.75 -3.66 -29.42
N LYS A 60 -5.79 -4.41 -29.04
CA LYS A 60 -6.72 -4.08 -27.94
C LYS A 60 -6.95 -5.21 -26.94
N SER A 61 -6.48 -6.42 -27.22
CA SER A 61 -6.78 -7.60 -26.43
C SER A 61 -5.57 -8.51 -26.36
N VAL A 62 -5.31 -9.05 -25.17
CA VAL A 62 -4.28 -10.07 -24.96
C VAL A 62 -4.96 -11.24 -24.27
N HIS A 63 -4.82 -12.43 -24.87
CA HIS A 63 -5.32 -13.68 -24.31
C HIS A 63 -4.16 -14.54 -23.85
N VAL A 64 -4.37 -15.24 -22.75
CA VAL A 64 -3.35 -16.05 -22.10
C VAL A 64 -3.94 -17.38 -21.64
N ASN A 65 -3.17 -18.45 -21.81
CA ASN A 65 -3.49 -19.75 -21.25
C ASN A 65 -2.86 -19.86 -19.86
N VAL A 66 -3.70 -20.03 -18.83
CA VAL A 66 -3.25 -20.19 -17.45
C VAL A 66 -2.85 -21.65 -17.23
N LEU A 67 -1.59 -21.89 -16.88
CA LEU A 67 -1.01 -23.23 -16.79
C LEU A 67 -1.24 -23.86 -15.41
N ARG A 68 -0.65 -23.28 -14.38
CA ARG A 68 -0.72 -23.76 -12.99
C ARG A 68 -0.76 -22.59 -12.02
N GLY A 69 -1.41 -22.79 -10.88
CA GLY A 69 -1.44 -21.84 -9.77
C GLY A 69 -0.79 -22.44 -8.53
N GLU A 70 -0.06 -21.63 -7.78
CA GLU A 70 0.50 -22.01 -6.48
C GLU A 70 0.48 -20.83 -5.50
N VAL A 71 0.43 -21.14 -4.20
CA VAL A 71 0.59 -20.13 -3.15
C VAL A 71 2.04 -19.68 -3.11
N ASP A 72 2.26 -18.37 -3.14
CA ASP A 72 3.58 -17.74 -3.02
C ASP A 72 3.42 -16.59 -2.03
N ASP A 73 3.51 -16.90 -0.73
CA ASP A 73 3.27 -15.92 0.31
C ASP A 73 4.50 -15.04 0.54
N ARG A 74 4.32 -13.73 0.32
CA ARG A 74 5.37 -12.71 0.47
C ARG A 74 4.92 -11.56 1.35
N GLU A 75 3.88 -11.79 2.15
CA GLU A 75 3.34 -10.79 3.04
C GLU A 75 4.05 -10.84 4.39
N SER A 76 4.32 -9.66 4.94
CA SER A 76 4.86 -9.57 6.29
C SER A 76 3.84 -10.11 7.31
N PRO A 77 4.29 -10.81 8.37
CA PRO A 77 3.42 -11.20 9.48
C PRO A 77 2.89 -9.99 10.27
N LEU A 78 3.52 -8.82 10.11
CA LEU A 78 3.10 -7.57 10.72
C LEU A 78 2.06 -6.86 9.84
N HIS A 79 0.83 -6.77 10.34
CA HIS A 79 -0.22 -6.01 9.68
C HIS A 79 -0.11 -4.52 9.99
N ILE A 80 0.37 -3.72 9.04
CA ILE A 80 0.42 -2.25 9.16
C ILE A 80 -0.77 -1.62 8.44
N HIS A 81 -1.56 -0.85 9.19
CA HIS A 81 -2.57 0.06 8.68
C HIS A 81 -2.03 1.49 8.75
N LEU A 82 -1.68 2.06 7.59
CA LEU A 82 -1.15 3.41 7.46
C LEU A 82 -2.29 4.43 7.33
N GLY A 83 -2.47 5.26 8.35
CA GLY A 83 -3.25 6.49 8.28
C GLY A 83 -2.36 7.64 7.80
N GLN A 84 -2.43 7.97 6.51
CA GLN A 84 -1.56 8.98 5.90
C GLN A 84 -2.35 10.27 5.66
N VAL A 85 -2.03 11.34 6.38
CA VAL A 85 -2.60 12.66 6.05
C VAL A 85 -2.14 13.08 4.67
N MET A 86 -3.10 13.46 3.83
CA MET A 86 -2.87 13.74 2.42
C MET A 86 -1.85 14.87 2.22
N SER A 87 -0.88 14.60 1.34
CA SER A 87 0.16 15.55 0.95
C SER A 87 -0.11 16.12 -0.44
N ARG A 88 0.41 17.32 -0.71
CA ARG A 88 0.29 17.96 -2.03
C ARG A 88 1.28 17.35 -3.03
N GLY A 89 0.90 17.37 -4.30
CA GLY A 89 1.74 16.92 -5.40
C GLY A 89 2.01 15.42 -5.35
N GLU A 90 3.14 15.00 -5.93
CA GLU A 90 3.52 13.60 -6.14
C GLU A 90 3.97 12.85 -4.86
N LYS A 91 3.99 13.54 -3.71
CA LYS A 91 4.45 12.98 -2.44
C LYS A 91 3.55 11.84 -1.94
N MET A 92 2.24 11.96 -2.18
CA MET A 92 1.29 10.92 -1.80
C MET A 92 1.50 9.67 -2.66
N GLU A 93 1.62 9.85 -3.97
CA GLU A 93 1.91 8.77 -4.92
C GLU A 93 3.21 8.03 -4.55
N PHE A 94 4.28 8.78 -4.23
CA PHE A 94 5.54 8.21 -3.75
C PHE A 94 5.38 7.44 -2.44
N THR A 95 4.68 8.02 -1.46
CA THR A 95 4.44 7.39 -0.16
C THR A 95 3.66 6.09 -0.32
N ILE A 96 2.62 6.07 -1.15
CA ILE A 96 1.83 4.86 -1.42
C ILE A 96 2.72 3.81 -2.09
N GLN A 97 3.37 4.14 -3.21
CA GLN A 97 4.22 3.19 -3.92
C GLN A 97 5.22 2.51 -2.98
N LYS A 98 5.94 3.31 -2.18
CA LYS A 98 6.99 2.79 -1.29
C LYS A 98 6.45 2.11 -0.04
N SER A 99 5.28 2.51 0.47
CA SER A 99 4.61 1.80 1.57
C SER A 99 4.18 0.40 1.16
N ILE A 100 3.71 0.24 -0.09
CA ILE A 100 3.33 -1.07 -0.65
C ILE A 100 4.56 -1.96 -0.81
N GLU A 101 5.66 -1.43 -1.35
CA GLU A 101 6.94 -2.14 -1.46
C GLU A 101 7.47 -2.60 -0.08
N LEU A 102 7.23 -1.81 0.98
CA LEU A 102 7.62 -2.12 2.36
C LEU A 102 6.60 -2.97 3.13
N GLY A 103 5.62 -3.57 2.46
CA GLY A 103 4.71 -4.54 3.07
C GLY A 103 3.54 -3.95 3.88
N VAL A 104 3.17 -2.68 3.69
CA VAL A 104 1.94 -2.13 4.31
C VAL A 104 0.71 -2.90 3.83
N SER A 105 -0.21 -3.21 4.76
CA SER A 105 -1.38 -4.06 4.49
C SER A 105 -2.61 -3.26 4.09
N LEU A 106 -2.74 -2.03 4.59
CA LEU A 106 -3.91 -1.18 4.41
C LEU A 106 -3.50 0.30 4.47
N ILE A 107 -4.07 1.15 3.61
CA ILE A 107 -3.82 2.60 3.64
C ILE A 107 -5.14 3.35 3.68
N THR A 108 -5.30 4.27 4.64
CA THR A 108 -6.38 5.26 4.66
C THR A 108 -5.78 6.66 4.45
N PRO A 109 -6.14 7.36 3.36
CA PRO A 109 -5.84 8.79 3.22
C PRO A 109 -6.65 9.59 4.24
N LEU A 110 -6.01 10.56 4.91
CA LEU A 110 -6.66 11.33 5.97
C LEU A 110 -6.74 12.82 5.66
N PHE A 111 -7.84 13.44 6.04
CA PHE A 111 -7.97 14.88 6.19
C PHE A 111 -7.60 15.29 7.61
N SER A 112 -6.92 16.41 7.74
CA SER A 112 -6.50 16.99 9.02
C SER A 112 -6.58 18.51 8.92
N GLU A 113 -6.58 19.20 10.06
CA GLU A 113 -6.72 20.67 10.13
C GLU A 113 -5.65 21.39 9.30
N ARG A 114 -4.41 20.90 9.36
CA ARG A 114 -3.26 21.45 8.63
C ARG A 114 -3.03 20.76 7.27
N CYS A 115 -3.99 19.96 6.81
CA CYS A 115 -3.94 19.38 5.48
C CYS A 115 -4.23 20.47 4.44
N GLY A 116 -3.21 20.81 3.64
CA GLY A 116 -3.33 21.79 2.57
C GLY A 116 -4.13 21.30 1.35
N VAL A 117 -4.66 20.07 1.37
CA VAL A 117 -5.35 19.47 0.23
C VAL A 117 -6.85 19.62 0.42
N LYS A 118 -7.50 20.35 -0.50
CA LYS A 118 -8.96 20.44 -0.60
C LYS A 118 -9.38 19.92 -1.97
N LEU A 119 -10.05 18.78 -1.99
CA LEU A 119 -10.58 18.16 -3.20
C LEU A 119 -12.09 18.01 -3.03
N ASP A 120 -12.84 18.22 -4.11
CA ASP A 120 -14.24 17.77 -4.16
C ASP A 120 -14.30 16.23 -4.20
N ALA A 121 -15.49 15.69 -3.93
CA ALA A 121 -15.69 14.24 -3.85
C ALA A 121 -15.33 13.50 -5.17
N GLU A 122 -15.58 14.12 -6.33
CA GLU A 122 -15.30 13.50 -7.62
C GLU A 122 -13.77 13.39 -7.87
N ARG A 123 -13.03 14.47 -7.61
CA ARG A 123 -11.57 14.51 -7.72
C ARG A 123 -10.91 13.59 -6.70
N LEU A 124 -11.45 13.53 -5.49
CA LEU A 124 -10.96 12.62 -4.45
C LEU A 124 -11.12 11.16 -4.86
N ASN A 125 -12.28 10.77 -5.38
CA ASN A 125 -12.51 9.41 -5.87
C ASN A 125 -11.58 9.06 -7.03
N LYS A 126 -11.35 9.99 -7.98
CA LYS A 126 -10.35 9.80 -9.05
C LYS A 126 -8.94 9.61 -8.50
N LYS A 127 -8.57 10.35 -7.46
CA LYS A 127 -7.25 10.20 -6.79
C LYS A 127 -7.12 8.85 -6.10
N ILE A 128 -8.14 8.39 -5.37
CA ILE A 128 -8.14 7.08 -4.73
C ILE A 128 -7.99 5.96 -5.78
N GLN A 129 -8.73 6.04 -6.90
CA GLN A 129 -8.56 5.09 -8.00
C GLN A 129 -7.15 5.11 -8.59
N GLN A 130 -6.57 6.30 -8.78
CA GLN A 130 -5.18 6.45 -9.23
C GLN A 130 -4.19 5.80 -8.25
N TRP A 131 -4.39 6.01 -6.95
CA TRP A 131 -3.57 5.43 -5.89
C TRP A 131 -3.70 3.91 -5.81
N GLN A 132 -4.90 3.36 -6.02
CA GLN A 132 -5.10 1.92 -6.12
C GLN A 132 -4.33 1.32 -7.31
N LYS A 133 -4.29 2.02 -8.46
CA LYS A 133 -3.46 1.59 -9.60
C LYS A 133 -1.96 1.62 -9.28
N ILE A 134 -1.50 2.61 -8.50
CA ILE A 134 -0.11 2.68 -8.02
C ILE A 134 0.19 1.51 -7.09
N ALA A 135 -0.74 1.15 -6.19
CA ALA A 135 -0.57 0.00 -5.32
C ALA A 135 -0.48 -1.32 -6.11
N ILE A 136 -1.33 -1.50 -7.13
CA ILE A 136 -1.26 -2.65 -8.03
C ILE A 136 0.10 -2.73 -8.74
N ALA A 137 0.56 -1.63 -9.35
CA ALA A 137 1.85 -1.58 -10.03
C ALA A 137 3.04 -1.83 -9.07
N ALA A 138 2.94 -1.35 -7.82
CA ALA A 138 3.93 -1.64 -6.79
C ALA A 138 3.93 -3.13 -6.40
N CYS A 139 2.79 -3.80 -6.33
CA CYS A 139 2.72 -5.26 -6.12
C CYS A 139 3.28 -6.05 -7.32
N GLU A 140 3.00 -5.62 -8.56
CA GLU A 140 3.60 -6.21 -9.77
C GLU A 140 5.14 -6.16 -9.70
N GLN A 141 5.70 -5.02 -9.27
CA GLN A 141 7.15 -4.80 -9.19
C GLN A 141 7.81 -5.51 -8.00
N SER A 142 7.25 -5.35 -6.79
CA SER A 142 7.80 -5.88 -5.54
C SER A 142 7.62 -7.39 -5.39
N GLY A 143 6.62 -7.96 -6.07
CA GLY A 143 6.33 -9.39 -6.01
C GLY A 143 5.19 -9.78 -5.07
N ARG A 144 4.56 -8.83 -4.39
CA ARG A 144 3.40 -9.10 -3.53
C ARG A 144 2.24 -9.66 -4.33
N ASN A 145 1.57 -10.67 -3.76
CA ASN A 145 0.45 -11.38 -4.39
C ASN A 145 -0.91 -11.02 -3.75
N ARG A 146 -0.90 -10.19 -2.70
CA ARG A 146 -2.08 -9.49 -2.18
C ARG A 146 -1.99 -8.02 -2.54
N ILE A 147 -3.12 -7.41 -2.89
CA ILE A 147 -3.20 -5.98 -3.17
C ILE A 147 -3.72 -5.27 -1.91
N PRO A 148 -2.93 -4.40 -1.28
CA PRO A 148 -3.43 -3.55 -0.21
C PRO A 148 -4.55 -2.64 -0.71
N GLU A 149 -5.59 -2.52 0.11
CA GLU A 149 -6.67 -1.59 -0.14
C GLU A 149 -6.22 -0.14 0.15
N ILE A 150 -6.54 0.77 -0.76
CA ILE A 150 -6.56 2.21 -0.50
C ILE A 150 -7.99 2.59 -0.15
N ARG A 151 -8.27 2.75 1.14
CA ARG A 151 -9.62 3.06 1.66
C ARG A 151 -10.10 4.44 1.17
N PRO A 152 -11.42 4.69 1.19
CA PRO A 152 -11.96 6.05 1.11
C PRO A 152 -11.26 6.98 2.09
N ALA A 153 -11.06 8.24 1.70
CA ALA A 153 -10.45 9.20 2.61
C ALA A 153 -11.40 9.51 3.77
N MET A 154 -10.82 9.69 4.95
CA MET A 154 -11.57 9.93 6.19
C MET A 154 -11.06 11.18 6.90
N ASP A 155 -11.92 11.78 7.74
CA ASP A 155 -11.43 12.75 8.71
C ASP A 155 -10.57 12.05 9.77
N LEU A 156 -9.53 12.74 10.23
CA LEU A 156 -8.55 12.17 11.16
C LEU A 156 -9.21 11.61 12.43
N GLU A 157 -10.16 12.34 13.03
CA GLU A 157 -10.83 11.90 14.25
C GLU A 157 -11.70 10.66 14.01
N GLU A 158 -12.43 10.60 12.90
CA GLU A 158 -13.23 9.43 12.54
C GLU A 158 -12.36 8.18 12.40
N TRP A 159 -11.19 8.30 11.76
CA TRP A 159 -10.25 7.19 11.63
C TRP A 159 -9.58 6.78 12.95
N CYS A 160 -9.35 7.73 13.86
CA CYS A 160 -8.81 7.44 15.20
C CYS A 160 -9.84 6.73 16.09
N ALA A 161 -11.11 7.07 15.91
CA ALA A 161 -12.24 6.54 16.67
C ALA A 161 -12.63 5.11 16.29
N GLU A 162 -12.20 4.60 15.13
CA GLU A 162 -12.43 3.20 14.75
C GLU A 162 -11.86 2.24 15.81
N GLU A 163 -12.69 1.25 16.16
CA GLU A 163 -12.25 0.14 17.00
C GLU A 163 -11.21 -0.70 16.24
N ASP A 164 -10.07 -0.94 16.89
CA ASP A 164 -8.99 -1.75 16.36
C ASP A 164 -8.18 -2.31 17.54
N SER A 165 -7.76 -3.55 17.42
CA SER A 165 -6.96 -4.24 18.43
C SER A 165 -5.44 -4.02 18.27
N GLY A 166 -5.02 -3.35 17.20
CA GLY A 166 -3.63 -3.06 16.89
C GLY A 166 -3.04 -1.95 17.75
N LEU A 167 -1.72 -1.96 17.86
CA LEU A 167 -0.95 -0.92 18.51
C LEU A 167 -1.10 0.39 17.72
N LYS A 168 -1.71 1.40 18.33
CA LYS A 168 -1.92 2.72 17.75
C LYS A 168 -0.68 3.58 17.98
N LEU A 169 -0.02 4.01 16.90
CA LEU A 169 1.22 4.77 16.92
C LEU A 169 1.07 6.07 16.14
N ASN A 170 1.61 7.14 16.70
CA ASN A 170 1.79 8.42 16.03
C ASN A 170 3.20 8.93 16.31
N LEU A 171 3.70 9.81 15.45
CA LEU A 171 5.08 10.32 15.56
C LEU A 171 5.07 11.71 16.19
N HIS A 172 5.81 11.86 17.27
CA HIS A 172 5.94 13.14 17.97
C HIS A 172 7.41 13.43 18.30
N PRO A 173 7.94 14.63 17.95
CA PRO A 173 9.36 14.98 18.19
C PRO A 173 9.78 14.99 19.66
N ARG A 174 8.83 15.01 20.59
CA ARG A 174 9.06 15.00 22.04
C ARG A 174 8.64 13.69 22.72
N ALA A 175 8.35 12.65 21.94
CA ALA A 175 8.02 11.34 22.46
C ALA A 175 9.20 10.77 23.28
N SER A 176 8.89 10.11 24.39
CA SER A 176 9.88 9.39 25.21
C SER A 176 10.08 7.95 24.73
N ALA A 177 9.06 7.34 24.13
CA ALA A 177 9.14 6.01 23.54
C ALA A 177 9.78 6.06 22.15
N SER A 178 10.42 4.96 21.76
CA SER A 178 10.91 4.74 20.39
C SER A 178 10.35 3.43 19.86
N ILE A 179 10.48 3.21 18.54
CA ILE A 179 10.10 1.94 17.94
C ILE A 179 10.79 0.77 18.62
N ASN A 180 11.99 0.92 19.20
CA ASN A 180 12.75 -0.13 19.88
C ASN A 180 12.28 -0.42 21.33
N THR A 181 11.44 0.44 21.92
CA THR A 181 10.97 0.28 23.31
C THR A 181 9.52 -0.20 23.41
N LEU A 182 8.82 -0.31 22.29
CA LEU A 182 7.46 -0.85 22.24
C LEU A 182 7.42 -2.31 22.79
N PRO A 183 6.34 -2.72 23.48
CA PRO A 183 6.21 -4.06 24.04
C PRO A 183 6.09 -5.12 22.94
N LEU A 184 6.43 -6.38 23.26
CA LEU A 184 6.24 -7.55 22.40
C LEU A 184 5.14 -8.46 22.98
N PRO A 185 4.41 -9.23 22.15
CA PRO A 185 4.43 -9.26 20.68
C PRO A 185 3.58 -8.14 20.05
N VAL A 186 3.90 -7.75 18.82
CA VAL A 186 3.11 -6.79 18.00
C VAL A 186 2.86 -7.42 16.63
N GLU A 187 1.60 -7.71 16.34
CA GLU A 187 1.19 -8.30 15.05
C GLU A 187 0.35 -7.33 14.21
N ARG A 188 -0.20 -6.28 14.83
CA ARG A 188 -1.04 -5.28 14.18
C ARG A 188 -0.65 -3.88 14.66
N VAL A 189 -0.47 -2.95 13.71
CA VAL A 189 -0.13 -1.56 13.99
C VAL A 189 -1.05 -0.64 13.19
N ARG A 190 -1.59 0.39 13.84
CA ARG A 190 -2.16 1.57 13.19
C ARG A 190 -1.16 2.69 13.29
N LEU A 191 -0.57 3.08 12.16
CA LEU A 191 0.46 4.10 12.08
C LEU A 191 -0.12 5.39 11.51
N LEU A 192 -0.19 6.44 12.33
CA LEU A 192 -0.61 7.77 11.91
C LEU A 192 0.60 8.60 11.49
N ILE A 193 0.58 9.10 10.25
CA ILE A 193 1.55 10.05 9.72
C ILE A 193 0.86 11.36 9.37
N GLY A 194 1.21 12.42 10.10
CA GLY A 194 0.66 13.76 9.91
C GLY A 194 1.20 14.49 8.67
N PRO A 195 0.65 15.68 8.35
CA PRO A 195 1.08 16.48 7.20
C PRO A 195 2.41 17.18 7.50
N GLU A 196 2.98 17.87 6.50
CA GLU A 196 4.24 18.63 6.65
C GLU A 196 4.19 19.66 7.79
N GLY A 197 3.03 20.26 8.04
CA GLY A 197 2.80 21.22 9.14
C GLY A 197 2.62 20.58 10.51
N GLY A 198 2.75 19.26 10.61
CA GLY A 198 2.41 18.48 11.80
C GLY A 198 0.92 18.51 12.12
N LEU A 199 0.55 17.79 13.17
CA LEU A 199 -0.79 17.86 13.76
C LEU A 199 -0.94 19.12 14.61
N SER A 200 -2.16 19.65 14.74
CA SER A 200 -2.47 20.72 15.68
C SER A 200 -2.43 20.24 17.13
N ALA A 201 -2.42 21.16 18.10
CA ALA A 201 -2.43 20.78 19.52
C ALA A 201 -3.69 20.00 19.88
N ASP A 202 -4.83 20.36 19.28
CA ASP A 202 -6.11 19.69 19.49
C ASP A 202 -6.12 18.30 18.85
N GLU A 203 -5.54 18.15 17.65
CA GLU A 203 -5.36 16.83 17.00
C GLU A 203 -4.43 15.92 17.84
N ILE A 204 -3.34 16.45 18.39
CA ILE A 204 -2.45 15.68 19.28
C ILE A 204 -3.22 15.21 20.52
N ALA A 205 -3.92 16.12 21.19
CA ALA A 205 -4.74 15.78 22.36
C ALA A 205 -5.87 14.78 22.02
N MET A 206 -6.44 14.88 20.81
CA MET A 206 -7.42 13.93 20.27
C MET A 206 -6.81 12.54 20.11
N THR A 207 -5.65 12.40 19.48
CA THR A 207 -5.01 11.08 19.27
C THR A 207 -4.68 10.39 20.61
N ALA A 208 -4.28 11.16 21.63
CA ALA A 208 -4.06 10.62 22.97
C ALA A 208 -5.35 10.07 23.62
N ARG A 209 -6.51 10.71 23.40
CA ARG A 209 -7.81 10.20 23.87
C ARG A 209 -8.16 8.85 23.23
N TYR A 210 -7.75 8.62 21.99
CA TYR A 210 -7.90 7.34 21.31
C TYR A 210 -6.71 6.38 21.52
N GLN A 211 -5.89 6.63 22.54
CA GLN A 211 -4.81 5.75 22.99
C GLN A 211 -3.69 5.55 21.95
N PHE A 212 -3.43 6.53 21.09
CA PHE A 212 -2.22 6.55 20.28
C PHE A 212 -0.99 6.76 21.17
N THR A 213 0.04 5.94 20.95
CA THR A 213 1.33 6.03 21.62
C THR A 213 2.28 6.85 20.76
N ASP A 214 2.73 7.97 21.31
CA ASP A 214 3.75 8.82 20.70
C ASP A 214 5.10 8.07 20.64
N ILE A 215 5.70 7.99 19.45
CA ILE A 215 7.05 7.43 19.26
C ILE A 215 7.99 8.44 18.58
N LEU A 216 9.26 8.41 19.00
CA LEU A 216 10.34 9.25 18.50
C LEU A 216 11.06 8.55 17.34
N LEU A 217 11.32 9.30 16.26
CA LEU A 217 12.03 8.82 15.07
C LEU A 217 13.36 9.55 14.86
N GLY A 218 14.26 9.38 15.81
CA GLY A 218 15.54 10.07 15.85
C GLY A 218 15.43 11.58 16.11
N PRO A 219 16.56 12.31 16.13
CA PRO A 219 16.59 13.72 16.53
C PRO A 219 16.33 14.71 15.39
N ARG A 220 16.19 14.25 14.15
CA ARG A 220 16.06 15.10 12.95
C ARG A 220 14.61 15.18 12.52
N VAL A 221 14.15 16.37 12.17
CA VAL A 221 12.83 16.55 11.55
C VAL A 221 12.88 15.98 10.14
N LEU A 222 12.06 14.96 9.88
CA LEU A 222 11.92 14.31 8.58
C LEU A 222 10.70 14.87 7.84
N ARG A 223 10.75 14.85 6.50
CA ARG A 223 9.59 15.17 5.67
C ARG A 223 8.54 14.07 5.78
N THR A 224 7.26 14.39 5.60
CA THR A 224 6.13 13.46 5.73
C THR A 224 6.35 12.13 5.00
N GLU A 225 6.78 12.18 3.74
CA GLU A 225 7.07 10.99 2.95
C GLU A 225 8.23 10.17 3.53
N THR A 226 9.33 10.82 3.95
CA THR A 226 10.48 10.15 4.57
C THR A 226 10.11 9.54 5.92
N THR A 227 9.28 10.24 6.68
CA THR A 227 8.77 9.83 7.97
C THR A 227 7.97 8.54 7.87
N ALA A 228 7.03 8.46 6.92
CA ALA A 228 6.24 7.25 6.68
C ALA A 228 7.15 6.04 6.37
N LEU A 229 8.04 6.17 5.40
CA LEU A 229 8.90 5.06 4.96
C LEU A 229 9.88 4.62 6.06
N THR A 230 10.43 5.56 6.81
CA THR A 230 11.36 5.26 7.91
C THR A 230 10.64 4.53 9.04
N ALA A 231 9.43 4.98 9.41
CA ALA A 231 8.64 4.33 10.45
C ALA A 231 8.20 2.92 10.05
N ILE A 232 7.70 2.74 8.81
CA ILE A 232 7.31 1.42 8.27
C ILE A 232 8.52 0.49 8.27
N THR A 233 9.67 0.94 7.74
CA THR A 233 10.89 0.13 7.69
C THR A 233 11.34 -0.30 9.08
N ALA A 234 11.35 0.61 10.05
CA ALA A 234 11.75 0.30 11.41
C ALA A 234 10.78 -0.67 12.11
N LEU A 235 9.48 -0.55 11.86
CA LEU A 235 8.47 -1.51 12.35
C LEU A 235 8.66 -2.89 11.72
N GLN A 236 8.88 -2.96 10.41
CA GLN A 236 9.13 -4.23 9.71
C GLN A 236 10.43 -4.91 10.15
N VAL A 237 11.49 -4.15 10.40
CA VAL A 237 12.76 -4.70 10.94
C VAL A 237 12.55 -5.26 12.35
N ARG A 238 11.68 -4.65 13.16
CA ARG A 238 11.52 -5.06 14.56
C ARG A 238 10.49 -6.18 14.74
N PHE A 239 9.40 -6.16 13.98
CA PHE A 239 8.23 -7.01 14.20
C PHE A 239 7.75 -7.74 12.94
N GLY A 240 8.28 -7.39 11.77
CA GLY A 240 7.91 -7.95 10.49
C GLY A 240 8.97 -8.90 9.94
N ASP A 241 9.24 -8.77 8.65
CA ASP A 241 10.04 -9.69 7.83
C ASP A 241 11.32 -9.06 7.25
N LEU A 242 11.68 -7.82 7.66
CA LEU A 242 12.91 -7.15 7.20
C LEU A 242 14.12 -7.33 8.14
N GLY A 243 13.93 -7.92 9.32
CA GLY A 243 14.93 -8.04 10.39
C GLY A 243 15.49 -9.44 10.60
#